data_AF-A0A3D8VJ88-F1
#
_entry.id   AF-A0A3D8VJ88-F1
#
_cell.length_a   1.000
_cell.length_b   1.000
_cell.length_c   1.000
_cell.angle_alpha   90.00
_cell.angle_beta   90.00
_cell.angle_gamma   90.00
#
_symmetry.space_group_name_H-M   'P 1'
#
loop_
_entity.id
_entity.type
_entity.pdbx_description
1 polymer ?
#
loop_
_entity_poly.entity_id
_entity_poly.type
_entity_poly.pdbx_seq_one_letter_code
_entity_poly.pdbx_strand_id
1 'polypeptide(L)'
;MHSGWKIAALLALAAFALGSLVVGAPYLETALPGGLPLGNALAAFGLCAIAACGASIARRGLVRRLSLLALLVAMAWLPVSVAMAGNLALVFSGARGDAWIAWSAGVAIATVASLALAVLQRLVLVVWPHVGVSQRER
;
A
#
# COMPACT_ATOMS: atom_id res chain seq x y z
N MET A 1 -12.80 -18.20 -0.84
CA MET A 1 -11.75 -18.39 -1.86
C MET A 1 -11.06 -17.05 -2.09
N HIS A 2 -9.74 -16.96 -1.92
CA HIS A 2 -9.02 -15.76 -2.38
C HIS A 2 -9.02 -15.80 -3.89
N SER A 3 -9.52 -14.74 -4.50
CA SER A 3 -9.61 -14.66 -5.95
C SER A 3 -8.23 -14.29 -6.47
N GLY A 4 -7.45 -15.29 -6.89
CA GLY A 4 -6.03 -15.11 -7.27
C GLY A 4 -5.81 -14.01 -8.30
N TRP A 5 -6.77 -13.82 -9.22
CA TRP A 5 -6.74 -12.73 -10.20
C TRP A 5 -6.76 -11.34 -9.56
N LYS A 6 -7.47 -11.15 -8.43
CA LYS A 6 -7.50 -9.85 -7.72
C LYS A 6 -6.13 -9.51 -7.15
N ILE A 7 -5.45 -10.50 -6.57
CA ILE A 7 -4.09 -10.34 -6.04
C ILE A 7 -3.13 -10.01 -7.19
N ALA A 8 -3.22 -10.75 -8.30
CA ALA A 8 -2.40 -10.50 -9.49
C ALA A 8 -2.62 -9.09 -10.05
N ALA A 9 -3.87 -8.64 -10.17
CA ALA A 9 -4.21 -7.30 -10.64
C ALA A 9 -3.66 -6.20 -9.71
N LEU A 10 -3.77 -6.37 -8.38
CA LEU A 10 -3.21 -5.43 -7.41
C LEU A 10 -1.68 -5.35 -7.50
N LEU A 11 -1.00 -6.50 -7.64
CA LEU A 11 0.45 -6.55 -7.81
C LEU A 11 0.89 -5.92 -9.13
N ALA A 12 0.16 -6.17 -10.23
CA ALA A 12 0.43 -5.56 -11.52
C ALA A 12 0.28 -4.04 -11.47
N LEU A 13 -0.78 -3.54 -10.81
CA LEU A 13 -0.99 -2.11 -10.60
C LEU A 13 0.13 -1.49 -9.75
N ALA A 14 0.52 -2.15 -8.65
CA ALA A 14 1.61 -1.68 -7.80
C ALA A 14 2.95 -1.65 -8.57
N ALA A 15 3.25 -2.71 -9.33
CA ALA A 15 4.46 -2.79 -10.14
C ALA A 15 4.48 -1.73 -11.25
N PHE A 16 3.35 -1.51 -11.94
CA PHE A 16 3.21 -0.45 -12.91
C PHE A 16 3.45 0.91 -12.26
N ALA A 17 2.74 1.23 -11.17
CA ALA A 17 2.86 2.50 -10.48
C ALA A 17 4.31 2.80 -10.04
N LEU A 18 4.96 1.84 -9.37
CA LEU A 18 6.34 1.98 -8.94
C LEU A 18 7.31 2.08 -10.13
N GLY A 19 7.15 1.23 -11.14
CA GLY A 19 7.99 1.25 -12.33
C GLY A 19 7.91 2.59 -13.06
N SER A 20 6.71 3.13 -13.24
CA SER A 20 6.50 4.45 -13.84
C SER A 20 7.20 5.55 -13.06
N LEU A 21 7.03 5.57 -11.72
CA LEU A 21 7.62 6.57 -10.83
C LEU A 21 9.16 6.50 -10.82
N VAL A 22 9.72 5.30 -10.78
CA VAL A 22 11.18 5.07 -10.76
C VAL A 22 11.81 5.48 -12.09
N VAL A 23 11.16 5.16 -13.22
CA VAL A 23 11.66 5.52 -14.56
C VAL A 23 11.44 7.02 -14.86
N GLY A 24 10.54 7.70 -14.14
CA GLY A 24 10.18 9.08 -14.43
C GLY A 24 9.41 9.20 -15.74
N ALA A 25 8.41 8.35 -15.96
CA ALA A 25 7.69 8.31 -17.23
C ALA A 25 7.06 9.67 -17.61
N PRO A 26 7.10 10.12 -18.88
CA PRO A 26 6.67 11.47 -19.27
C PRO A 26 5.21 11.79 -18.93
N TYR A 27 4.34 10.79 -18.92
CA TYR A 27 2.93 10.99 -18.61
C TYR A 27 2.67 11.34 -17.13
N LEU A 28 3.63 11.15 -16.23
CA LEU A 28 3.45 11.45 -14.80
C LEU A 28 3.15 12.93 -14.53
N GLU A 29 3.65 13.82 -15.40
CA GLU A 29 3.42 15.25 -15.33
C GLU A 29 2.05 15.66 -15.91
N THR A 30 1.32 14.73 -16.51
CA THR A 30 -0.01 15.02 -17.08
C THR A 30 -0.95 15.42 -15.95
N ALA A 31 -1.50 16.63 -16.04
CA ALA A 31 -2.49 17.11 -15.08
C ALA A 31 -3.84 16.39 -15.29
N LEU A 32 -4.36 15.79 -14.23
CA LEU A 32 -5.72 15.28 -14.16
C LEU A 32 -6.72 16.43 -13.96
N PRO A 33 -8.04 16.20 -14.16
CA PRO A 33 -9.06 17.17 -13.80
C PRO A 33 -8.89 17.67 -12.35
N GLY A 34 -8.87 19.00 -12.18
CA GLY A 34 -8.55 19.65 -10.90
C GLY A 34 -7.08 20.02 -10.73
N GLY A 35 -6.17 19.59 -11.63
CA GLY A 35 -4.75 19.98 -11.58
C GLY A 35 -3.85 19.07 -10.74
N LEU A 36 -4.35 17.89 -10.32
CA LEU A 36 -3.54 16.87 -9.66
C LEU A 36 -2.61 16.18 -10.70
N PRO A 37 -1.28 16.20 -10.51
CA PRO A 37 -0.38 15.45 -11.39
C PRO A 37 -0.70 13.95 -11.37
N LEU A 38 -0.69 13.31 -12.55
CA LEU A 38 -0.96 11.88 -12.68
C LEU A 38 0.00 11.04 -11.82
N GLY A 39 1.24 11.47 -11.67
CA GLY A 39 2.21 10.80 -10.79
C GLY A 39 1.79 10.75 -9.32
N ASN A 40 1.18 11.80 -8.78
CA ASN A 40 0.69 11.83 -7.41
C ASN A 40 -0.50 10.88 -7.22
N ALA A 41 -1.41 10.84 -8.19
CA ALA A 41 -2.50 9.88 -8.19
C ALA A 41 -1.97 8.44 -8.29
N LEU A 42 -1.00 8.19 -9.17
CA LEU A 42 -0.41 6.88 -9.38
C LEU A 42 0.34 6.38 -8.14
N ALA A 43 1.06 7.27 -7.44
CA ALA A 43 1.69 6.95 -6.16
C ALA A 43 0.66 6.51 -5.11
N ALA A 44 -0.45 7.25 -4.98
CA ALA A 44 -1.53 6.89 -4.07
C ALA A 44 -2.15 5.53 -4.41
N PHE A 45 -2.42 5.27 -5.70
CA PHE A 45 -2.92 3.98 -6.15
C PHE A 45 -1.92 2.84 -5.91
N GLY A 46 -0.63 3.06 -6.14
CA GLY A 46 0.42 2.08 -5.87
C GLY A 46 0.47 1.69 -4.39
N LEU A 47 0.49 2.67 -3.48
CA LEU A 47 0.47 2.43 -2.03
C LEU A 47 -0.79 1.66 -1.60
N CYS A 48 -1.96 2.09 -2.09
CA CYS A 48 -3.23 1.41 -1.81
C CYS A 48 -3.22 -0.03 -2.34
N ALA A 49 -2.69 -0.26 -3.55
CA ALA A 49 -2.63 -1.59 -4.16
C ALA A 49 -1.75 -2.56 -3.36
N ILE A 50 -0.59 -2.11 -2.88
CA ILE A 50 0.32 -2.89 -2.02
C ILE A 50 -0.39 -3.28 -0.71
N ALA A 51 -0.98 -2.30 -0.02
CA ALA A 51 -1.66 -2.54 1.25
C ALA A 51 -2.92 -3.44 1.09
N ALA A 52 -3.71 -3.21 0.04
CA ALA A 52 -4.87 -4.03 -0.29
C ALA A 52 -4.46 -5.46 -0.65
N CYS A 53 -3.32 -5.65 -1.31
CA CYS A 53 -2.75 -6.98 -1.57
C CYS A 53 -2.42 -7.69 -0.25
N GLY A 54 -1.73 -7.01 0.68
CA GLY A 54 -1.46 -7.53 2.02
C GLY A 54 -2.73 -7.96 2.76
N ALA A 55 -3.74 -7.08 2.78
CA ALA A 55 -5.03 -7.37 3.43
C ALA A 55 -5.80 -8.52 2.77
N SER A 56 -5.62 -8.70 1.45
CA SER A 56 -6.23 -9.79 0.68
C SER A 56 -5.56 -11.13 0.92
N ILE A 57 -4.25 -11.16 1.19
CA ILE A 57 -3.49 -12.38 1.48
C ILE A 57 -3.66 -12.81 2.96
N ALA A 58 -3.68 -11.85 3.87
CA ALA A 58 -3.70 -12.09 5.31
C ALA A 58 -4.95 -12.88 5.77
N ARG A 59 -4.74 -13.84 6.68
CA ARG A 59 -5.84 -14.54 7.36
C ARG A 59 -6.42 -13.66 8.48
N ARG A 60 -7.62 -14.02 8.97
CA ARG A 60 -8.23 -13.34 10.13
C ARG A 60 -7.26 -13.31 11.30
N GLY A 61 -7.18 -12.17 12.01
CA GLY A 61 -6.28 -11.96 13.14
C GLY A 61 -5.54 -10.63 13.06
N LEU A 62 -4.44 -10.54 13.81
CA LEU A 62 -3.63 -9.32 13.96
C LEU A 62 -3.06 -8.83 12.62
N VAL A 63 -2.47 -9.74 11.82
CA VAL A 63 -1.85 -9.38 10.52
C VAL A 63 -2.86 -8.71 9.59
N ARG A 64 -4.08 -9.25 9.47
CA ARG A 64 -5.13 -8.62 8.64
C ARG A 64 -5.56 -7.27 9.18
N ARG A 65 -5.63 -7.07 10.50
CA ARG A 65 -5.94 -5.75 11.08
C ARG A 65 -4.85 -4.74 10.75
N LEU A 66 -3.58 -5.14 10.84
CA LEU A 66 -2.44 -4.28 10.47
C LEU A 66 -2.44 -3.95 8.98
N SER A 67 -2.72 -4.91 8.09
CA SER A 67 -2.84 -4.63 6.66
C SER A 67 -4.03 -3.72 6.32
N LEU A 68 -5.16 -3.88 7.01
CA LEU A 68 -6.31 -2.96 6.85
C LEU A 68 -5.97 -1.55 7.34
N LEU A 69 -5.26 -1.44 8.47
CA LEU A 69 -4.79 -0.15 8.97
C LEU A 69 -3.82 0.50 7.98
N ALA A 70 -2.86 -0.26 7.45
CA ALA A 70 -1.94 0.22 6.42
C ALA A 70 -2.69 0.69 5.16
N LEU A 71 -3.78 0.01 4.77
CA LEU A 71 -4.62 0.45 3.66
C LEU A 71 -5.33 1.77 3.95
N LEU A 72 -5.88 1.94 5.16
CA LEU A 72 -6.49 3.20 5.58
C LEU A 72 -5.47 4.36 5.57
N VAL A 73 -4.27 4.11 6.07
CA VAL A 73 -3.17 5.08 6.05
C VAL A 73 -2.75 5.41 4.61
N ALA A 74 -2.65 4.41 3.72
CA ALA A 74 -2.36 4.61 2.30
C ALA A 74 -3.46 5.43 1.60
N MET A 75 -4.73 5.18 1.89
CA MET A 75 -5.85 5.98 1.37
C MET A 75 -5.80 7.43 1.87
N ALA A 76 -5.40 7.64 3.13
CA ALA A 76 -5.25 8.97 3.72
C ALA A 76 -4.01 9.71 3.23
N TRP A 77 -3.03 9.04 2.62
CA TRP A 77 -1.76 9.63 2.21
C TRP A 77 -1.94 10.84 1.29
N LEU A 78 -2.77 10.72 0.25
CA LEU A 78 -2.97 11.81 -0.71
C LEU A 78 -3.74 13.00 -0.11
N PRO A 79 -4.91 12.81 0.56
CA PRO A 79 -5.60 13.91 1.24
C PRO A 79 -4.72 14.64 2.26
N VAL A 80 -3.94 13.91 3.07
CA VAL A 80 -3.01 14.50 4.04
C VAL A 80 -1.91 15.28 3.33
N SER A 81 -1.34 14.72 2.25
CA SER A 81 -0.30 15.41 1.46
C SER A 81 -0.83 16.70 0.84
N VAL A 82 -2.04 16.70 0.29
CA VAL A 82 -2.69 17.91 -0.27
C VAL A 82 -2.93 18.94 0.84
N ALA A 83 -3.44 18.52 2.00
CA ALA A 83 -3.67 19.41 3.13
C ALA A 83 -2.36 20.04 3.66
N MET A 84 -1.27 19.27 3.70
CA MET A 84 0.06 19.77 4.11
C MET A 84 0.67 20.73 3.07
N ALA A 85 0.50 20.44 1.78
CA ALA A 85 1.03 21.26 0.69
C ALA A 85 0.21 22.55 0.49
N GLY A 86 -1.09 22.52 0.78
CA GLY A 86 -2.03 23.58 0.42
C GLY A 86 -2.26 23.70 -1.09
N ASN A 87 -1.82 22.71 -1.87
CA ASN A 87 -1.94 22.68 -3.33
C ASN A 87 -1.97 21.22 -3.83
N LEU A 88 -2.50 21.01 -5.04
CA LEU A 88 -2.64 19.68 -5.64
C LEU A 88 -1.36 19.17 -6.32
N ALA A 89 -0.43 20.06 -6.64
CA ALA A 89 0.87 19.70 -7.19
C ALA A 89 1.81 19.09 -6.13
N LEU A 90 1.43 19.10 -4.85
CA LEU A 90 2.23 18.63 -3.73
C LEU A 90 3.59 19.35 -3.66
N VAL A 91 3.58 20.67 -3.89
CA VAL A 91 4.77 21.50 -3.73
C VAL A 91 4.97 21.80 -2.25
N PHE A 92 6.10 21.38 -1.69
CA PHE A 92 6.48 21.62 -0.31
C PHE A 92 7.74 22.48 -0.22
N SER A 93 7.88 23.23 0.87
CA SER A 93 9.09 24.01 1.19
C SER A 93 9.36 24.03 2.68
N GLY A 94 10.63 24.18 3.06
CA GLY A 94 11.09 24.20 4.45
C GLY A 94 10.66 22.96 5.25
N ALA A 95 10.35 23.15 6.53
CA ALA A 95 10.00 22.08 7.47
C ALA A 95 8.78 21.23 7.06
N ARG A 96 7.88 21.77 6.21
CA ARG A 96 6.75 20.99 5.68
C ARG A 96 7.20 19.89 4.71
N GLY A 97 8.27 20.16 3.95
CA GLY A 97 8.87 19.17 3.06
C GLY A 97 9.47 18.00 3.84
N ASP A 98 10.24 18.28 4.88
CA ASP A 98 10.84 17.24 5.73
C ASP A 98 9.77 16.37 6.40
N ALA A 99 8.72 17.00 6.93
CA ALA A 99 7.58 16.30 7.51
C ALA A 99 6.84 15.43 6.47
N TRP A 100 6.66 15.92 5.26
CA TRP A 100 6.02 15.17 4.18
C TRP A 100 6.86 13.97 3.72
N ILE A 101 8.18 14.12 3.66
CA ILE A 101 9.10 13.01 3.33
C ILE A 101 9.00 11.93 4.42
N ALA A 102 9.08 12.32 5.70
CA ALA A 102 8.97 11.38 6.81
C ALA A 102 7.60 10.66 6.82
N TRP A 103 6.52 11.40 6.58
CA TRP A 103 5.18 10.85 6.43
C TRP A 103 5.11 9.84 5.28
N SER A 104 5.55 10.22 4.08
CA SER A 104 5.50 9.37 2.88
C SER A 104 6.35 8.12 3.02
N ALA A 105 7.56 8.25 3.57
CA ALA A 105 8.42 7.11 3.88
C ALA A 105 7.77 6.17 4.91
N GLY A 106 7.16 6.73 5.96
CA GLY A 106 6.43 5.96 6.96
C GLY A 106 5.27 5.17 6.36
N VAL A 107 4.45 5.80 5.51
CA VAL A 107 3.37 5.12 4.78
C VAL A 107 3.93 4.01 3.88
N ALA A 108 4.96 4.31 3.08
CA ALA A 108 5.58 3.31 2.20
C ALA A 108 6.08 2.09 2.98
N ILE A 109 6.83 2.30 4.06
CA ILE A 109 7.32 1.23 4.94
C ILE A 109 6.15 0.43 5.52
N ALA A 110 5.12 1.10 6.04
CA ALA A 110 3.96 0.43 6.61
C ALA A 110 3.22 -0.45 5.59
N THR A 111 3.01 0.03 4.37
CA THR A 111 2.36 -0.75 3.30
C THR A 111 3.18 -1.98 2.91
N VAL A 112 4.50 -1.81 2.66
CA VAL A 112 5.41 -2.91 2.30
C VAL A 112 5.54 -3.93 3.43
N ALA A 113 5.74 -3.48 4.66
CA ALA A 113 5.82 -4.36 5.83
C ALA A 113 4.52 -5.15 6.02
N SER A 114 3.36 -4.52 5.82
CA SER A 114 2.07 -5.20 5.93
C SER A 114 1.89 -6.32 4.88
N LEU A 115 2.37 -6.10 3.65
CA LEU A 115 2.36 -7.11 2.59
C LEU A 115 3.33 -8.25 2.94
N ALA A 116 4.55 -7.93 3.36
CA ALA A 116 5.55 -8.92 3.75
C ALA A 116 5.04 -9.81 4.90
N LEU A 117 4.44 -9.22 5.94
CA LEU A 117 3.84 -9.95 7.06
C LEU A 117 2.70 -10.88 6.59
N ALA A 118 1.85 -10.41 5.68
CA ALA A 118 0.77 -11.23 5.12
C ALA A 118 1.30 -12.43 4.33
N VAL A 119 2.34 -12.23 3.52
CA VAL A 119 3.02 -13.30 2.76
C VAL A 119 3.67 -14.29 3.72
N LEU A 120 4.44 -13.82 4.70
CA LEU A 120 5.07 -14.67 5.72
C LEU A 120 4.04 -15.49 6.50
N GLN A 121 2.95 -14.85 6.95
CA GLN A 121 1.84 -15.54 7.61
C GLN A 121 1.29 -16.66 6.71
N ARG A 122 1.12 -16.39 5.40
CA ARG A 122 0.60 -17.39 4.47
C ARG A 122 1.58 -18.55 4.28
N LEU A 123 2.87 -18.28 4.15
CA LEU A 123 3.91 -19.30 3.99
C LEU A 123 4.00 -20.21 5.21
N VAL A 124 4.04 -19.64 6.42
CA VAL A 124 4.07 -20.41 7.67
C VAL A 124 2.87 -21.35 7.76
N LEU A 125 1.68 -20.89 7.41
CA LEU A 125 0.46 -21.69 7.45
C LEU A 125 0.35 -22.75 6.34
N VAL A 126 1.08 -22.59 5.24
CA VAL A 126 1.16 -23.58 4.17
C VAL A 126 2.20 -24.66 4.49
N VAL A 127 3.35 -24.26 5.04
CA VAL A 127 4.46 -25.16 5.39
C VAL A 127 4.15 -25.97 6.65
N TRP A 128 3.34 -25.43 7.56
CA TRP A 128 3.07 -26.06 8.86
C TRP A 128 1.58 -26.38 9.08
N PRO A 129 0.95 -27.26 8.25
CA PRO A 129 -0.46 -27.59 8.41
C PRO A 129 -0.77 -28.52 9.60
N HIS A 130 0.24 -29.12 10.25
CA HIS A 130 0.05 -30.31 11.10
C HIS A 130 0.11 -30.14 12.64
N VAL A 131 0.28 -28.92 13.20
CA VAL A 131 0.34 -28.77 14.68
C VAL A 131 -1.01 -28.50 15.36
N GLY A 132 -2.13 -28.64 14.65
CA GLY A 132 -3.42 -28.11 15.13
C GLY A 132 -4.60 -29.06 15.33
N VAL A 133 -4.48 -30.39 15.19
CA VAL A 133 -5.66 -31.30 15.26
C VAL A 133 -5.42 -32.50 16.18
N SER A 134 -5.13 -32.25 17.46
CA SER A 134 -5.02 -33.33 18.47
C SER A 134 -5.75 -33.04 19.79
N GLN A 135 -6.56 -31.99 19.91
CA GLN A 135 -7.19 -31.62 21.21
C GLN A 135 -8.68 -31.23 21.09
N ARG A 136 -9.47 -31.98 20.31
CA ARG A 136 -10.94 -31.93 20.36
C ARG A 136 -11.57 -33.33 20.47
N GLU A 137 -10.94 -34.18 21.27
CA GLU A 137 -11.62 -35.32 21.87
C GLU A 137 -11.44 -35.18 23.38
N ARG A 138 -12.43 -34.53 24.02
CA ARG A 138 -12.88 -34.71 25.41
C ARG A 138 -14.03 -33.76 25.67
#